data_AF-A0A534MZ45-F1
#
_entry.id   AF-A0A534MZ45-F1
#
_cell.length_a   1.000
_cell.length_b   1.000
_cell.length_c   1.000
_cell.angle_alpha   90.00
_cell.angle_beta   90.00
_cell.angle_gamma   90.00
#
_symmetry.space_group_name_H-M   'P 1'
#
loop_
_entity.id
_entity.type
_entity.pdbx_description
1 polymer ?
#
loop_
_entity_poly.entity_id
_entity_poly.type
_entity_poly.pdbx_seq_one_letter_code
_entity_poly.pdbx_strand_id
1 'polypeptide(L)'
;MLQVTPDQVAAFRLSRHHLVHPARASELVRVAGDMAGAQAQVLSAAQISLWARTRGLSVDDVEKALWQDRTLVKSWCIRGALHLIPSRDFAVFVRGSERRNARATAWLTRARIPI
;
A
#
# COMPACT_ATOMS: atom_id res chain seq x y z
N MET A 1 29.34 -11.97 -6.35
CA MET A 1 28.28 -11.13 -5.72
C MET A 1 27.98 -10.00 -6.68
N LEU A 2 26.71 -9.75 -7.04
CA LEU A 2 26.36 -8.67 -7.96
C LEU A 2 26.57 -7.32 -7.25
N GLN A 3 27.33 -6.40 -7.87
CA GLN A 3 27.50 -5.03 -7.38
C GLN A 3 26.49 -4.12 -8.07
N VAL A 4 25.80 -3.27 -7.30
CA VAL A 4 24.80 -2.33 -7.81
C VAL A 4 25.00 -0.94 -7.20
N THR A 5 24.83 0.10 -8.02
CA THR A 5 24.95 1.50 -7.59
C THR A 5 23.64 2.00 -6.96
N PRO A 6 23.69 3.07 -6.14
CA PRO A 6 22.47 3.71 -5.61
C PRO A 6 21.48 4.12 -6.70
N ASP A 7 21.97 4.63 -7.84
CA ASP A 7 21.13 5.04 -8.97
C ASP A 7 20.42 3.86 -9.62
N GLN A 8 21.09 2.71 -9.74
CA GLN A 8 20.47 1.48 -10.21
C GLN A 8 19.37 1.00 -9.27
N VAL A 9 19.58 1.11 -7.95
CA VAL A 9 18.57 0.77 -6.95
C VAL A 9 17.37 1.74 -7.02
N ALA A 10 17.62 3.04 -7.18
CA ALA A 10 16.58 4.04 -7.32
C ALA A 10 15.76 3.81 -8.59
N ALA A 11 16.40 3.62 -9.74
CA ALA A 11 15.75 3.32 -11.01
C ALA A 11 14.90 2.04 -10.92
N PHE A 12 15.43 0.98 -10.31
CA PHE A 12 14.69 -0.25 -10.06
C PHE A 12 13.44 -0.03 -9.22
N ARG A 13 13.55 0.71 -8.10
CA ARG A 13 12.42 0.99 -7.21
C ARG A 13 11.36 1.85 -7.89
N LEU A 14 11.76 2.90 -8.60
CA LEU A 14 10.85 3.77 -9.34
C LEU A 14 10.10 2.99 -10.43
N SER A 15 10.80 2.11 -11.17
CA SER A 15 10.20 1.24 -12.16
C SER A 15 9.23 0.24 -11.52
N ARG A 16 9.64 -0.46 -10.45
CA ARG A 16 8.79 -1.42 -9.73
C ARG A 16 7.54 -0.80 -9.12
N HIS A 17 7.60 0.48 -8.74
CA HIS A 17 6.47 1.21 -8.16
C HIS A 17 5.65 1.96 -9.22
N HIS A 18 5.84 1.69 -10.52
CA HIS A 18 5.09 2.29 -11.63
C HIS A 18 5.22 3.82 -11.73
N LEU A 19 6.34 4.38 -11.25
CA LEU A 19 6.60 5.83 -11.27
C LEU A 19 7.37 6.28 -12.52
N VAL A 20 8.09 5.36 -13.17
CA VAL A 20 8.74 5.63 -14.47
C VAL A 20 7.74 5.44 -15.61
N HIS A 21 6.96 4.37 -15.54
CA HIS A 21 5.93 4.02 -16.51
C HIS A 21 4.63 3.69 -15.76
N PRO A 22 3.68 4.65 -15.68
CA PRO A 22 2.40 4.41 -15.06
C PRO A 22 1.65 3.26 -15.74
N ALA A 23 1.08 2.36 -14.94
CA ALA A 23 0.26 1.25 -15.41
C ALA A 23 -1.11 1.75 -15.91
N ARG A 24 -1.89 0.90 -16.57
CA ARG A 24 -3.27 1.27 -16.98
C ARG A 24 -4.23 1.19 -15.80
N ALA A 25 -5.32 1.96 -15.81
CA ALA A 25 -6.38 1.92 -14.78
C ALA A 25 -6.88 0.49 -14.46
N SER A 26 -7.00 -0.36 -15.48
CA SER A 26 -7.38 -1.78 -15.33
C SER A 26 -6.41 -2.61 -14.48
N GLU A 27 -5.21 -2.11 -14.23
CA GLU A 27 -4.15 -2.78 -13.47
C GLU A 27 -4.03 -2.23 -12.03
N LEU A 28 -4.98 -1.40 -11.57
CA LEU A 28 -5.00 -0.76 -10.24
C LEU A 28 -4.64 -1.73 -9.09
N VAL A 29 -5.24 -2.92 -9.08
CA VAL A 29 -5.01 -3.92 -8.02
C VAL A 29 -3.57 -4.43 -8.05
N ARG A 30 -2.97 -4.58 -9.24
CA ARG A 30 -1.56 -4.96 -9.38
C ARG A 30 -0.66 -3.85 -8.85
N VAL A 31 -0.95 -2.59 -9.19
CA VAL A 31 -0.20 -1.41 -8.71
C VAL A 31 -0.21 -1.36 -7.18
N ALA A 32 -1.38 -1.52 -6.55
CA ALA A 32 -1.52 -1.52 -5.10
C ALA A 32 -0.68 -2.64 -4.44
N GLY A 33 -0.64 -3.83 -5.05
CA GLY A 33 0.20 -4.94 -4.57
C GLY A 33 1.69 -4.67 -4.75
N ASP A 34 2.10 -4.20 -5.93
CA ASP A 34 3.51 -3.93 -6.27
C ASP A 34 4.14 -2.86 -5.37
N MET A 35 3.38 -1.86 -4.96
CA MET A 35 3.85 -0.83 -4.02
C MET A 35 3.74 -1.22 -2.55
N ALA A 36 3.28 -2.43 -2.24
CA ALA A 36 2.99 -2.93 -0.89
C ALA A 36 1.91 -2.11 -0.14
N GLY A 37 0.88 -1.68 -0.85
CA GLY A 37 -0.27 -0.97 -0.32
C GLY A 37 -0.11 0.56 -0.29
N ALA A 38 -1.22 1.26 -0.49
CA ALA A 38 -1.29 2.72 -0.37
C ALA A 38 -1.81 3.11 1.02
N GLN A 39 -1.06 3.90 1.78
CA GLN A 39 -1.54 4.37 3.10
C GLN A 39 -2.80 5.22 2.93
N ALA A 40 -3.84 4.88 3.70
CA ALA A 40 -5.22 5.33 3.52
C ALA A 40 -5.85 5.86 4.80
N GLN A 41 -5.03 6.37 5.73
CA GLN A 41 -5.54 7.13 6.89
C GLN A 41 -6.39 8.31 6.40
N VAL A 42 -5.89 8.99 5.36
CA VAL A 42 -6.64 9.95 4.55
C VAL A 42 -6.87 9.29 3.18
N LEU A 43 -8.13 9.02 2.83
CA LEU A 43 -8.45 8.24 1.62
C LEU A 43 -8.02 8.97 0.33
N SER A 44 -8.18 10.29 0.27
CA SER A 44 -7.75 11.10 -0.89
C SER A 44 -6.24 11.02 -1.13
N ALA A 45 -5.44 10.91 -0.06
CA ALA A 45 -4.00 10.73 -0.19
C ALA A 45 -3.64 9.36 -0.81
N ALA A 46 -4.39 8.30 -0.45
CA ALA A 46 -4.23 6.99 -1.09
C ALA A 46 -4.61 7.04 -2.58
N GLN A 47 -5.72 7.72 -2.91
CA GLN A 47 -6.18 7.91 -4.29
C GLN A 47 -5.13 8.66 -5.13
N ILE A 48 -4.56 9.76 -4.62
CA ILE A 48 -3.48 10.51 -5.30
C ILE A 48 -2.23 9.62 -5.48
N SER A 49 -1.88 8.83 -4.47
CA SER A 49 -0.74 7.92 -4.55
C SER A 49 -0.92 6.85 -5.64
N LEU A 50 -2.14 6.30 -5.78
CA LEU A 50 -2.48 5.35 -6.83
C LEU A 50 -2.56 6.02 -8.20
N TRP A 51 -3.11 7.23 -8.27
CA TRP A 51 -3.22 8.04 -9.50
C TRP A 51 -1.86 8.35 -10.11
N ALA A 52 -0.87 8.73 -9.29
CA ALA A 52 0.50 9.00 -9.75
C ALA A 52 1.17 7.79 -10.42
N ARG A 53 0.64 6.58 -10.21
CA ARG A 53 1.17 5.30 -10.69
C ARG A 53 0.31 4.65 -11.76
N THR A 54 -0.85 5.23 -12.05
CA THR A 54 -1.89 4.59 -12.86
C THR A 54 -2.53 5.60 -13.81
N ARG A 55 -2.22 5.48 -15.10
CA ARG A 55 -2.77 6.36 -16.14
C ARG A 55 -4.26 6.10 -16.34
N GLY A 56 -5.04 7.17 -16.35
CA GLY A 56 -6.49 7.15 -16.57
C GLY A 56 -7.30 6.69 -15.36
N LEU A 57 -6.67 6.57 -14.17
CA LEU A 57 -7.37 6.24 -12.94
C LEU A 57 -8.23 7.41 -12.46
N SER A 58 -9.49 7.14 -12.15
CA SER A 58 -10.41 8.07 -11.50
C SER A 58 -10.63 7.69 -10.02
N VAL A 59 -11.25 8.60 -9.27
CA VAL A 59 -11.71 8.31 -7.90
C VAL A 59 -12.74 7.18 -7.90
N ASP A 60 -13.67 7.20 -8.84
CA ASP A 60 -14.75 6.22 -8.99
C ASP A 60 -14.19 4.80 -9.23
N ASP A 61 -13.07 4.66 -9.95
CA ASP A 61 -12.42 3.36 -10.13
C ASP A 61 -11.92 2.77 -8.80
N VAL A 62 -11.36 3.61 -7.93
CA VAL A 62 -10.88 3.19 -6.60
C VAL A 62 -12.07 2.84 -5.69
N GLU A 63 -13.14 3.64 -5.73
CA GLU A 63 -14.36 3.37 -4.96
C GLU A 63 -15.07 2.11 -5.44
N LYS A 64 -15.15 1.90 -6.76
CA LYS A 64 -15.66 0.67 -7.36
C LYS A 64 -14.86 -0.55 -6.89
N ALA A 65 -13.54 -0.47 -6.94
CA ALA A 65 -12.65 -1.55 -6.50
C ALA A 65 -12.81 -1.87 -5.00
N LEU A 66 -13.14 -0.88 -4.17
CA LEU A 66 -13.36 -1.05 -2.73
C LEU A 66 -14.74 -1.62 -2.40
N TRP A 67 -15.78 -0.98 -2.94
CA TRP A 67 -17.15 -1.17 -2.45
C TRP A 67 -17.98 -2.11 -3.31
N GLN A 68 -17.76 -2.11 -4.62
CA GLN A 68 -18.51 -2.93 -5.56
C GLN A 68 -17.78 -4.25 -5.83
N ASP A 69 -16.58 -4.16 -6.41
CA ASP A 69 -15.84 -5.32 -6.91
C ASP A 69 -15.08 -6.03 -5.77
N ARG A 70 -14.83 -5.33 -4.65
CA ARG A 70 -14.08 -5.80 -3.47
C ARG A 70 -12.71 -6.38 -3.82
N THR A 71 -12.10 -5.89 -4.89
CA THR A 71 -10.75 -6.29 -5.33
C THR A 71 -9.66 -5.59 -4.51
N LEU A 72 -9.99 -4.45 -3.90
CA LEU A 72 -9.20 -3.79 -2.86
C LEU A 72 -9.94 -3.86 -1.52
N VAL A 73 -9.16 -3.84 -0.44
CA VAL A 73 -9.66 -3.72 0.93
C VAL A 73 -8.90 -2.63 1.67
N LYS A 74 -9.62 -1.85 2.48
CA LYS A 74 -9.06 -0.87 3.41
C LYS A 74 -8.92 -1.50 4.80
N SER A 75 -7.70 -1.66 5.30
CA SER A 75 -7.47 -2.30 6.61
C SER A 75 -6.23 -1.79 7.33
N TRP A 76 -6.21 -1.96 8.65
CA TRP A 76 -5.03 -1.71 9.48
C TRP A 76 -4.02 -2.83 9.28
N CYS A 77 -2.82 -2.48 8.81
CA CYS A 77 -1.74 -3.44 8.62
C CYS A 77 -0.39 -2.83 8.96
N ILE A 78 0.43 -2.50 7.96
CA ILE A 78 1.82 -2.10 8.13
C ILE A 78 1.93 -0.91 9.11
N ARG A 79 2.69 -1.10 10.20
CA ARG A 79 2.89 -0.09 11.26
C ARG A 79 1.60 0.38 11.95
N GLY A 80 0.55 -0.44 11.93
CA GLY A 80 -0.75 -0.12 12.54
C GLY A 80 -1.54 0.96 11.82
N ALA A 81 -1.17 1.36 10.60
CA ALA A 81 -1.89 2.36 9.82
C ALA A 81 -2.87 1.71 8.81
N LEU A 82 -3.92 2.44 8.46
CA LEU A 82 -4.85 2.06 7.39
C LEU A 82 -4.13 2.06 6.04
N HIS A 83 -4.33 1.03 5.23
CA HIS A 83 -3.85 0.92 3.86
C HIS A 83 -4.93 0.36 2.93
N LEU A 84 -4.89 0.75 1.65
CA LEU A 84 -5.55 0.03 0.56
C LEU A 84 -4.59 -1.05 0.05
N ILE A 85 -5.03 -2.30 0.09
CA ILE A 85 -4.26 -3.48 -0.35
C ILE A 85 -5.14 -4.38 -1.24
N PRO A 86 -4.55 -5.23 -2.10
CA PRO A 86 -5.30 -6.25 -2.81
C PRO A 86 -6.02 -7.20 -1.84
N SER A 87 -7.31 -7.43 -2.04
CA SER A 87 -8.11 -8.29 -1.16
C SER A 87 -7.58 -9.72 -1.09
N ARG A 88 -7.06 -10.26 -2.21
CA ARG A 88 -6.44 -11.59 -2.26
C ARG A 88 -5.21 -11.74 -1.36
N ASP A 89 -4.52 -10.64 -1.06
CA ASP A 89 -3.28 -10.62 -0.27
C ASP A 89 -3.54 -10.17 1.18
N PHE A 90 -4.82 -9.96 1.56
CA PHE A 90 -5.22 -9.43 2.86
C PHE A 90 -4.53 -10.11 4.04
N ALA A 91 -4.53 -11.45 4.06
CA ALA A 91 -3.92 -12.22 5.14
C ALA A 91 -2.41 -11.98 5.25
N VAL A 92 -1.71 -11.85 4.11
CA VAL A 92 -0.26 -11.60 4.09
C VAL A 92 0.05 -10.25 4.75
N PHE A 93 -0.69 -9.20 4.39
CA PHE A 93 -0.47 -7.87 4.95
C PHE A 93 -0.84 -7.77 6.43
N VAL A 94 -2.02 -8.27 6.81
CA VAL A 94 -2.52 -8.15 8.20
C VAL A 94 -1.72 -9.06 9.13
N ARG A 95 -1.59 -10.35 8.82
CA ARG A 95 -0.87 -11.30 9.69
C ARG A 95 0.64 -11.07 9.64
N GLY A 96 1.20 -10.70 8.49
CA GLY A 96 2.61 -10.36 8.36
C GLY A 96 3.03 -9.14 9.19
N SER A 97 2.08 -8.21 9.45
CA SER A 97 2.34 -7.01 10.26
C SER A 97 1.97 -7.17 11.74
N GLU A 98 1.09 -8.13 12.06
CA GLU A 98 0.48 -8.31 13.38
C GLU A 98 1.51 -8.34 14.51
N ARG A 99 2.52 -9.21 14.42
CA ARG A 99 3.54 -9.36 15.48
C ARG A 99 4.30 -8.06 15.75
N ARG A 100 4.62 -7.30 14.69
CA ARG A 100 5.35 -6.04 14.82
C ARG A 100 4.46 -4.95 15.42
N ASN A 101 3.19 -4.90 15.03
CA ASN A 101 2.22 -3.96 15.58
C ASN A 101 1.97 -4.25 17.07
N ALA A 102 1.75 -5.51 17.44
CA ALA A 102 1.56 -5.92 18.84
C ALA A 102 2.76 -5.52 19.72
N ARG A 103 3.98 -5.64 19.21
CA ARG A 103 5.19 -5.18 19.91
C ARG A 103 5.17 -3.66 20.16
N ALA A 104 4.72 -2.87 19.19
CA ALA A 104 4.63 -1.43 19.32
C ALA A 104 3.56 -1.03 20.35
N THR A 105 2.36 -1.62 20.27
CA THR A 105 1.29 -1.40 21.26
C THR A 105 1.73 -1.79 22.66
N ALA A 106 2.35 -2.96 22.83
CA ALA A 106 2.84 -3.39 24.14
C ALA A 106 3.92 -2.45 24.71
N TRP A 107 4.74 -1.83 23.85
CA TRP A 107 5.68 -0.80 24.30
C TRP A 107 4.96 0.48 24.75
N LEU A 108 3.98 0.97 23.99
CA LEU A 108 3.18 2.15 24.37
C LEU A 108 2.48 1.94 25.72
N THR A 109 1.87 0.76 25.92
CA THR A 109 1.24 0.39 27.19
C THR A 109 2.25 0.38 28.34
N ARG A 110 3.43 -0.24 28.17
CA ARG A 110 4.49 -0.23 29.20
C ARG A 110 5.02 1.17 29.49
N ALA A 111 5.09 2.03 28.47
CA ALA A 111 5.51 3.42 28.58
C ALA A 111 4.42 4.35 29.15
N ARG A 112 3.20 3.82 29.42
CA ARG A 112 2.03 4.59 29.87
C ARG A 112 1.68 5.74 28.92
N ILE A 113 1.94 5.56 27.63
CA ILE A 113 1.50 6.50 26.59
C ILE A 113 0.02 6.20 26.32
N PRO A 114 -0.87 7.21 26.34
CA PRO A 114 -2.27 7.01 25.99
C PRO A 114 -2.37 6.53 24.54
N ILE A 115 -3.11 5.43 24.34
CA ILE A 115 -3.38 4.81 23.03
C ILE A 115 -4.85 4.86 22.69
#